data_AF-A0A0F2M9I4-F1
#
_entry.id   AF-A0A0F2M9I4-F1
#
_cell.length_a   1.000
_cell.length_b   1.000
_cell.length_c   1.000
_cell.angle_alpha   90.00
_cell.angle_beta   90.00
_cell.angle_gamma   90.00
#
_symmetry.space_group_name_H-M   'P 1'
#
loop_
_entity.id
_entity.type
_entity.pdbx_description
1 polymer ?
#
loop_
_entity_poly.entity_id
_entity_poly.type
_entity_poly.pdbx_seq_one_letter_code
_entity_poly.pdbx_strand_id
1 'polypeptide(L)'
;MGHMHSKLQLLKFPGHLRIAVPTGNLVPYDWGETGTLENMVFLIDLPKLPKGRSAEGTGTPFMENLSYFLTAQGVDAAMVQSLRSYDFSETVRYAFVHSISGSHMDESWKRTGYSGLGRAVKAMGWASTDPIQVDYICSSVGSVSDDLLNALYFACQGDSGLKELESRTKRPRGGKGKSVAAPEAAPANPNSPQNCLRLYFPSDETVGSSIGGKNKKWWEAPSFPKAILRDVQNVRTGVLMHTKLLFVRLGYNTQESEASDAARPRGWAYVGSANMSESAW
;
A
#
# COMPACT_ATOMS: atom_id res chain seq x y z
N MET A 1 13.71 -12.65 0.39
CA MET A 1 14.65 -11.96 1.32
C MET A 1 13.96 -10.72 1.84
N GLY A 2 14.07 -10.42 3.14
CA GLY A 2 13.53 -9.20 3.72
C GLY A 2 14.47 -8.02 3.52
N HIS A 3 13.91 -6.84 3.30
CA HIS A 3 14.66 -5.58 3.17
C HIS A 3 14.03 -4.51 4.07
N MET A 4 14.84 -3.72 4.78
CA MET A 4 14.37 -2.51 5.43
C MET A 4 14.11 -1.47 4.32
N HIS A 5 12.84 -1.33 3.93
CA HIS A 5 12.44 -0.48 2.81
C HIS A 5 11.64 0.76 3.26
N SER A 6 11.29 0.84 4.55
CA SER A 6 10.62 1.99 5.15
C SER A 6 11.50 3.23 5.02
N LYS A 7 10.87 4.35 4.68
CA LYS A 7 11.50 5.67 4.74
C LYS A 7 10.58 6.53 5.58
N LEU A 8 11.06 6.97 6.74
CA LEU A 8 10.30 7.73 7.71
C LEU A 8 11.24 8.71 8.40
N GLN A 9 10.81 9.97 8.50
CA GLN A 9 11.50 11.00 9.24
C GLN A 9 10.56 11.57 10.29
N LEU A 10 11.02 11.63 11.54
CA LEU A 10 10.34 12.26 12.67
C LEU A 10 11.17 13.44 13.12
N LEU A 11 10.83 14.64 12.66
CA LEU A 11 11.64 15.84 12.85
C LEU A 11 10.99 16.72 13.93
N LYS A 12 11.68 16.90 15.05
CA LYS A 12 11.17 17.68 16.19
C LYS A 12 11.65 19.13 16.09
N PHE A 13 10.71 20.05 15.97
CA PHE A 13 10.93 21.49 16.02
C PHE A 13 10.44 22.07 17.35
N PRO A 14 10.81 23.33 17.69
CA PRO A 14 10.36 23.96 18.94
C PRO A 14 8.83 23.94 19.13
N GLY A 15 8.07 24.15 18.05
CA GLY A 15 6.61 24.26 18.08
C GLY A 15 5.82 23.09 17.47
N HIS A 16 6.45 22.13 16.80
CA HIS A 16 5.75 21.03 16.14
C HIS A 16 6.65 19.79 15.92
N LEU A 17 6.00 18.66 15.65
CA LEU A 17 6.62 17.45 15.11
C LEU A 17 6.26 17.36 13.63
N ARG A 18 7.24 17.32 12.75
CA ARG A 18 7.02 17.00 11.33
C ARG A 18 7.20 15.51 11.13
N ILE A 19 6.19 14.87 10.57
CA ILE A 19 6.25 13.48 10.11
C ILE A 19 6.36 13.52 8.59
N ALA A 20 7.42 12.95 8.04
CA ALA A 20 7.60 12.81 6.60
C ALA A 20 7.77 11.33 6.21
N VAL A 21 6.95 10.87 5.26
CA VAL A 21 7.03 9.52 4.68
C VAL A 21 7.32 9.65 3.19
N PRO A 22 8.61 9.63 2.79
CA PRO A 22 8.99 9.72 1.40
C PRO A 22 8.95 8.36 0.70
N THR A 23 8.86 8.38 -0.64
CA THR A 23 8.97 7.17 -1.47
C THR A 23 10.41 6.86 -1.91
N GLY A 24 11.27 7.88 -1.88
CA GLY A 24 12.69 7.82 -2.26
C GLY A 24 13.63 7.58 -1.08
N ASN A 25 14.79 6.98 -1.36
CA ASN A 25 15.90 6.87 -0.44
C ASN A 25 16.59 8.22 -0.26
N LEU A 26 17.33 8.42 0.83
CA LEU A 26 18.08 9.66 1.08
C LEU A 26 19.41 9.68 0.30
N VAL A 27 19.32 9.63 -1.03
CA VAL A 27 20.46 9.73 -1.95
C VAL A 27 20.14 10.74 -3.06
N PRO A 28 21.11 11.55 -3.53
CA PRO A 28 20.87 12.61 -4.53
C PRO A 28 20.05 12.18 -5.75
N TYR A 29 20.33 11.00 -6.29
CA TYR A 29 19.68 10.45 -7.47
C TYR A 29 18.15 10.28 -7.33
N ASP A 30 17.66 9.91 -6.14
CA ASP A 30 16.22 9.73 -5.88
C ASP A 30 15.48 11.07 -5.81
N TRP A 31 16.16 12.18 -5.50
CA TRP A 31 15.50 13.48 -5.30
C TRP A 31 15.55 14.38 -6.53
N GLY A 32 15.82 13.80 -7.70
CA GLY A 32 15.74 14.51 -8.96
C GLY A 32 16.84 15.56 -9.15
N GLU A 33 17.89 15.58 -8.33
CA GLU A 33 19.07 16.42 -8.58
C GLU A 33 19.69 16.12 -9.96
N THR A 34 19.56 14.87 -10.42
CA THR A 34 19.97 14.41 -11.74
C THR A 34 18.85 14.47 -12.79
N GLY A 35 17.66 14.97 -12.43
CA GLY A 35 16.48 15.01 -13.30
C GLY A 35 15.90 13.64 -13.68
N THR A 36 16.34 12.55 -13.06
CA THR A 36 16.05 11.18 -13.56
C THR A 36 14.83 10.54 -12.89
N LEU A 37 14.53 10.88 -11.63
CA LEU A 37 13.51 10.23 -10.84
C LEU A 37 12.47 11.21 -10.28
N GLU A 38 11.22 10.76 -10.28
CA GLU A 38 10.14 11.30 -9.48
C GLU A 38 9.98 10.49 -8.19
N ASN A 39 9.83 11.21 -7.08
CA ASN A 39 9.41 10.69 -5.79
C ASN A 39 8.36 11.61 -5.17
N MET A 40 7.61 11.07 -4.20
CA MET A 40 6.64 11.83 -3.40
C MET A 40 6.99 11.79 -1.92
N VAL A 41 6.45 12.75 -1.19
CA VAL A 41 6.56 12.82 0.27
C VAL A 41 5.20 13.13 0.86
N PHE A 42 4.67 12.22 1.69
CA PHE A 42 3.61 12.60 2.62
C PHE A 42 4.24 13.41 3.75
N LEU A 43 3.66 14.57 4.06
CA LEU A 43 4.16 15.47 5.10
C LEU A 43 2.99 15.99 5.95
N ILE A 44 3.15 15.93 7.27
CA ILE A 44 2.24 16.55 8.22
C ILE A 44 3.02 17.16 9.39
N ASP A 45 2.63 18.37 9.79
CA ASP A 45 3.15 19.06 10.97
C ASP A 45 2.12 18.97 12.10
N LEU A 46 2.52 18.39 13.23
CA LEU A 46 1.69 18.19 14.40
C LEU A 46 2.10 19.18 15.50
N PRO A 47 1.21 20.10 15.92
CA PRO A 47 1.52 21.11 16.93
C PRO A 47 2.01 20.49 18.23
N LYS A 48 2.95 21.16 18.90
CA LYS A 48 3.37 20.78 20.25
C LYS A 48 2.29 21.18 21.25
N LEU A 49 1.96 20.28 22.17
CA LEU A 49 1.01 20.56 23.23
C LEU A 49 1.59 21.55 24.27
N PRO A 50 0.75 22.35 24.94
CA PRO A 50 1.18 23.20 26.04
C PRO A 50 1.90 22.41 27.14
N LYS A 51 2.88 23.05 27.81
CA LYS A 51 3.62 22.40 28.91
C LYS A 51 2.66 21.86 29.97
N GLY A 52 2.88 20.62 30.40
CA GLY A 52 2.03 19.94 31.38
C GLY A 52 0.79 19.26 30.79
N ARG A 53 0.47 19.49 29.50
CA ARG A 53 -0.51 18.69 28.76
C ARG A 53 0.18 17.55 28.02
N SER A 54 -0.41 16.37 28.14
CA SER A 54 -0.15 15.21 27.29
C SER A 54 -1.44 14.95 26.51
N ALA A 55 -1.35 14.33 25.33
CA ALA A 55 -2.54 13.72 24.75
C ALA A 55 -3.15 12.77 25.80
N GLU A 56 -4.43 12.94 26.11
CA GLU A 56 -5.18 12.03 26.98
C GLU A 56 -5.50 10.76 26.18
N GLY A 57 -4.97 9.62 26.60
CA GLY A 57 -5.15 8.34 25.90
C GLY A 57 -4.23 8.14 24.69
N THR A 58 -4.45 7.04 23.95
CA THR A 58 -3.75 6.72 22.71
C THR A 58 -4.27 7.64 21.59
N GLY A 59 -3.49 8.66 21.25
CA GLY A 59 -3.95 9.90 20.59
C GLY A 59 -4.75 9.75 19.29
N THR A 60 -4.49 8.76 18.45
CA THR A 60 -5.30 8.40 17.27
C THR A 60 -4.87 7.00 16.81
N PRO A 61 -5.65 6.28 15.99
CA PRO A 61 -5.18 5.06 15.35
C PRO A 61 -3.86 5.25 14.59
N PHE A 62 -3.63 6.42 13.99
CA PHE A 62 -2.36 6.75 13.34
C PHE A 62 -1.20 6.74 14.35
N MET A 63 -1.35 7.45 15.48
CA MET A 63 -0.32 7.52 16.53
C MET A 63 -0.03 6.13 17.11
N GLU A 64 -1.06 5.31 17.33
CA GLU A 64 -0.93 3.95 17.84
C GLU A 64 -0.09 3.07 16.90
N ASN A 65 -0.41 3.06 15.61
CA ASN A 65 0.30 2.24 14.63
C ASN A 65 1.72 2.78 14.38
N LEU A 66 1.92 4.09 14.41
CA LEU A 66 3.27 4.68 14.36
C LEU A 66 4.09 4.26 15.58
N SER A 67 3.53 4.37 16.79
CA SER A 67 4.24 3.99 18.03
C SER A 67 4.58 2.50 18.05
N TYR A 68 3.64 1.65 17.60
CA TYR A 68 3.86 0.21 17.46
C TYR A 68 4.98 -0.10 16.47
N PHE A 69 4.98 0.54 15.29
CA PHE A 69 6.03 0.40 14.30
C PHE A 69 7.40 0.82 14.85
N LEU A 70 7.51 1.99 15.49
CA LEU A 70 8.78 2.48 16.06
C LEU A 70 9.31 1.54 17.15
N THR A 71 8.43 1.02 18.00
CA THR A 71 8.78 0.05 19.04
C THR A 71 9.34 -1.23 18.40
N ALA A 72 8.69 -1.74 17.34
CA ALA A 72 9.17 -2.90 16.58
C ALA A 72 10.50 -2.66 15.84
N GLN A 73 10.81 -1.40 15.49
CA GLN A 73 12.12 -1.02 14.95
C GLN A 73 13.21 -0.87 16.03
N GLY A 74 12.87 -1.07 17.32
CA GLY A 74 13.82 -0.93 18.44
C GLY A 74 14.13 0.52 18.82
N VAL A 75 13.27 1.47 18.44
CA VAL A 75 13.39 2.87 18.87
C VAL A 75 13.19 2.95 20.38
N ASP A 76 14.02 3.74 21.05
CA ASP A 76 13.98 3.93 22.50
C ASP A 76 12.57 4.33 23.01
N ALA A 77 12.19 3.74 24.15
CA ALA A 77 10.86 3.91 24.72
C ALA A 77 10.56 5.37 25.10
N ALA A 78 11.54 6.13 25.59
CA ALA A 78 11.35 7.55 25.90
C ALA A 78 11.16 8.37 24.62
N MET A 79 11.85 8.00 23.53
CA MET A 79 11.64 8.61 22.22
C MET A 79 10.22 8.33 21.68
N VAL A 80 9.71 7.11 21.78
CA VAL A 80 8.33 6.79 21.40
C VAL A 80 7.32 7.53 22.29
N GLN A 81 7.52 7.53 23.61
CA GLN A 81 6.64 8.23 24.56
C GLN A 81 6.59 9.74 24.30
N SER A 82 7.69 10.35 23.85
CA SER A 82 7.74 11.77 23.54
C SER A 82 6.78 12.21 22.43
N LEU A 83 6.23 11.28 21.62
CA LEU A 83 5.18 11.58 20.66
C LEU A 83 3.91 12.12 21.35
N ARG A 84 3.67 11.77 22.62
CA ARG A 84 2.53 12.27 23.42
C ARG A 84 2.59 13.76 23.73
N SER A 85 3.72 14.41 23.46
CA SER A 85 3.88 15.86 23.59
C SER A 85 3.33 16.64 22.38
N TYR A 86 2.76 15.97 21.39
CA TYR A 86 2.23 16.58 20.17
C TYR A 86 0.75 16.23 19.98
N ASP A 87 0.02 17.14 19.34
CA ASP A 87 -1.39 16.97 19.01
C ASP A 87 -1.54 16.14 17.73
N PHE A 88 -2.05 14.91 17.87
CA PHE A 88 -2.30 14.00 16.76
C PHE A 88 -3.73 14.09 16.23
N SER A 89 -4.60 14.98 16.71
CA SER A 89 -6.01 15.06 16.30
C SER A 89 -6.19 15.12 14.78
N GLU A 90 -5.33 15.87 14.09
CA GLU A 90 -5.41 16.00 12.63
C GLU A 90 -5.03 14.72 11.85
N THR A 91 -4.51 13.71 12.55
CA THR A 91 -4.25 12.40 11.98
C THR A 91 -5.48 11.49 11.92
N VAL A 92 -6.64 11.90 12.45
CA VAL A 92 -7.88 11.08 12.42
C VAL A 92 -8.34 10.74 10.99
N ARG A 93 -7.97 11.56 10.02
CA ARG A 93 -8.26 11.39 8.59
C ARG A 93 -7.21 10.55 7.84
N TYR A 94 -6.20 10.02 8.53
CA TYR A 94 -5.14 9.20 7.96
C TYR A 94 -4.96 7.90 8.73
N ALA A 95 -4.54 6.85 8.03
CA ALA A 95 -4.07 5.62 8.64
C ALA A 95 -2.57 5.45 8.41
N PHE A 96 -1.85 5.02 9.45
CA PHE A 96 -0.45 4.63 9.34
C PHE A 96 -0.36 3.12 9.11
N VAL A 97 -0.02 2.71 7.88
CA VAL A 97 0.13 1.31 7.49
C VAL A 97 1.62 0.98 7.42
N HIS A 98 2.01 -0.16 7.98
CA HIS A 98 3.41 -0.60 8.03
C HIS A 98 3.55 -2.10 7.77
N SER A 99 4.78 -2.49 7.40
CA SER A 99 5.20 -3.89 7.28
C SER A 99 6.41 -4.13 8.19
N ILE A 100 6.29 -5.07 9.12
CA ILE A 100 7.33 -5.49 10.05
C ILE A 100 7.73 -6.92 9.69
N SER A 101 9.02 -7.17 9.53
CA SER A 101 9.53 -8.50 9.21
C SER A 101 9.35 -9.47 10.38
N GLY A 102 9.11 -10.73 10.06
CA GLY A 102 9.02 -11.82 11.05
C GLY A 102 7.70 -12.57 10.96
N SER A 103 7.58 -13.62 11.76
CA SER A 103 6.34 -14.36 11.92
C SER A 103 5.48 -13.69 12.98
N HIS A 104 4.27 -13.30 12.60
CA HIS A 104 3.31 -12.63 13.48
C HIS A 104 2.22 -13.63 13.87
N MET A 105 2.07 -13.92 15.15
CA MET A 105 1.07 -14.87 15.69
C MET A 105 -0.05 -14.13 16.46
N ASP A 106 -1.10 -14.85 16.84
CA ASP A 106 -2.21 -14.35 17.66
C ASP A 106 -2.98 -13.18 17.04
N GLU A 107 -2.97 -12.00 17.66
CA GLU A 107 -3.61 -10.79 17.11
C GLU A 107 -2.64 -9.90 16.34
N SER A 108 -1.33 -10.17 16.40
CA SER A 108 -0.31 -9.32 15.77
C SER A 108 -0.30 -9.44 14.24
N TRP A 109 -0.71 -10.58 13.67
CA TRP A 109 -0.80 -10.75 12.22
C TRP A 109 -1.78 -9.76 11.56
N LYS A 110 -2.84 -9.34 12.29
CA LYS A 110 -3.82 -8.36 11.80
C LYS A 110 -3.27 -6.93 11.72
N ARG A 111 -2.08 -6.67 12.26
CA ARG A 111 -1.56 -5.31 12.44
C ARG A 111 -0.68 -4.81 11.31
N THR A 112 -0.04 -5.70 10.57
CA THR A 112 1.04 -5.38 9.63
C THR A 112 0.75 -5.94 8.24
N GLY A 113 1.44 -5.44 7.22
CA GLY A 113 1.29 -5.97 5.86
C GLY A 113 -0.10 -5.73 5.27
N TYR A 114 -0.53 -6.58 4.33
CA TYR A 114 -1.86 -6.44 3.71
C TYR A 114 -3.00 -6.61 4.73
N SER A 115 -2.81 -7.42 5.78
CA SER A 115 -3.77 -7.54 6.88
C SER A 115 -3.94 -6.23 7.65
N GLY A 116 -2.82 -5.54 7.92
CA GLY A 116 -2.80 -4.20 8.50
C GLY A 116 -3.48 -3.15 7.62
N LEU A 117 -3.28 -3.23 6.30
CA LEU A 117 -3.98 -2.38 5.33
C LEU A 117 -5.49 -2.60 5.39
N GLY A 118 -5.97 -3.84 5.34
CA GLY A 118 -7.40 -4.15 5.41
C GLY A 118 -8.04 -3.65 6.69
N ARG A 119 -7.38 -3.85 7.83
CA ARG A 119 -7.82 -3.30 9.12
C ARG A 119 -7.91 -1.77 9.09
N ALA A 120 -6.92 -1.09 8.50
CA ALA A 120 -6.91 0.36 8.37
C ALA A 120 -8.06 0.87 7.48
N VAL A 121 -8.26 0.27 6.31
CA VAL A 121 -9.37 0.60 5.39
C VAL A 121 -10.72 0.46 6.10
N LYS A 122 -10.91 -0.63 6.85
CA LYS A 122 -12.13 -0.85 7.63
C LYS A 122 -12.31 0.18 8.75
N ALA A 123 -11.26 0.46 9.54
CA ALA A 123 -11.32 1.42 10.63
C ALA A 123 -11.59 2.85 10.16
N MET A 124 -11.11 3.21 8.96
CA MET A 124 -11.33 4.50 8.32
C MET A 124 -12.70 4.64 7.65
N GLY A 125 -13.57 3.61 7.72
CA GLY A 125 -14.91 3.64 7.13
C GLY A 125 -14.95 3.42 5.61
N TRP A 126 -13.87 2.88 5.02
CA TRP A 126 -13.76 2.63 3.58
C TRP A 126 -13.98 1.17 3.19
N ALA A 127 -14.32 0.29 4.14
CA ALA A 127 -14.64 -1.10 3.82
C ALA A 127 -15.85 -1.18 2.89
N SER A 128 -15.78 -2.05 1.89
CA SER A 128 -16.85 -2.26 0.92
C SER A 128 -16.95 -3.75 0.56
N THR A 129 -18.18 -4.21 0.40
CA THR A 129 -18.48 -5.53 -0.18
C THR A 129 -18.60 -5.45 -1.70
N ASP A 130 -18.77 -4.25 -2.25
CA ASP A 130 -18.93 -4.03 -3.67
C ASP A 130 -17.58 -4.09 -4.40
N PRO A 131 -17.59 -4.37 -5.71
CA PRO A 131 -16.38 -4.30 -6.52
C PRO A 131 -15.72 -2.93 -6.43
N ILE A 132 -14.40 -2.93 -6.28
CA ILE A 132 -13.57 -1.71 -6.25
C ILE A 132 -12.65 -1.70 -7.46
N GLN A 133 -12.16 -0.52 -7.85
CA GLN A 133 -11.11 -0.38 -8.85
C GLN A 133 -9.82 0.04 -8.14
N VAL A 134 -8.73 -0.69 -8.38
CA VAL A 134 -7.42 -0.46 -7.77
C VAL A 134 -6.40 -0.15 -8.86
N ASP A 135 -5.82 1.05 -8.83
CA ASP A 135 -4.66 1.40 -9.64
C ASP A 135 -3.42 1.44 -8.72
N TYR A 136 -2.50 0.49 -8.90
CA TYR A 136 -1.28 0.40 -8.09
C TYR A 136 -0.06 0.77 -8.93
N ILE A 137 0.60 1.88 -8.59
CA ILE A 137 1.88 2.30 -9.15
C ILE A 137 3.00 1.79 -8.25
N CYS A 138 4.02 1.16 -8.82
CA CYS A 138 5.21 0.75 -8.08
C CYS A 138 6.47 0.84 -8.94
N SER A 139 7.64 0.84 -8.29
CA SER A 139 8.94 0.94 -8.96
C SER A 139 9.72 -0.38 -8.98
N SER A 140 9.13 -1.44 -8.43
CA SER A 140 9.63 -2.80 -8.49
C SER A 140 8.46 -3.78 -8.35
N VAL A 141 8.55 -4.91 -9.04
CA VAL A 141 7.58 -6.00 -8.94
C VAL A 141 8.31 -7.28 -8.56
N GLY A 142 7.84 -7.96 -7.52
CA GLY A 142 8.36 -9.27 -7.10
C GLY A 142 7.69 -10.43 -7.82
N SER A 143 7.78 -11.63 -7.24
CA SER A 143 6.97 -12.77 -7.67
C SER A 143 5.52 -12.54 -7.27
N VAL A 144 4.71 -11.98 -8.17
CA VAL A 144 3.28 -11.77 -7.94
C VAL A 144 2.53 -13.07 -8.25
N SER A 145 1.89 -13.62 -7.22
CA SER A 145 0.96 -14.76 -7.32
C SER A 145 -0.49 -14.27 -7.35
N ASP A 146 -1.41 -15.12 -7.81
CA ASP A 146 -2.85 -14.86 -7.69
C ASP A 146 -3.27 -14.72 -6.22
N ASP A 147 -2.61 -15.42 -5.32
CA ASP A 147 -2.90 -15.36 -3.88
C ASP A 147 -2.54 -13.97 -3.31
N LEU A 148 -1.35 -13.44 -3.62
CA LEU A 148 -0.97 -12.07 -3.26
C LEU A 148 -1.92 -11.04 -3.88
N LEU A 149 -2.27 -11.22 -5.16
CA LEU A 149 -3.18 -10.33 -5.87
C LEU A 149 -4.55 -10.26 -5.19
N ASN A 150 -5.12 -11.42 -4.86
CA ASN A 150 -6.40 -11.52 -4.18
C ASN A 150 -6.32 -10.96 -2.75
N ALA A 151 -5.27 -11.28 -1.98
CA ALA A 151 -5.05 -10.75 -0.64
C ALA A 151 -5.02 -9.22 -0.64
N LEU A 152 -4.25 -8.62 -1.54
CA LEU A 152 -4.14 -7.16 -1.62
C LEU A 152 -5.44 -6.51 -2.10
N TYR A 153 -6.13 -7.10 -3.07
CA TYR A 153 -7.43 -6.60 -3.51
C TYR A 153 -8.46 -6.64 -2.38
N PHE A 154 -8.55 -7.75 -1.65
CA PHE A 154 -9.46 -7.86 -0.50
C PHE A 154 -9.05 -6.93 0.65
N ALA A 155 -7.76 -6.74 0.89
CA ALA A 155 -7.27 -5.72 1.82
C ALA A 155 -7.72 -4.32 1.40
N CYS A 156 -7.72 -4.01 0.10
CA CYS A 156 -8.24 -2.74 -0.39
C CYS A 156 -9.76 -2.58 -0.19
N GLN A 157 -10.50 -3.69 -0.04
CA GLN A 157 -11.92 -3.71 0.35
C GLN A 157 -12.12 -3.68 1.88
N GLY A 158 -11.05 -3.70 2.68
CA GLY A 158 -11.11 -3.73 4.14
C GLY A 158 -11.10 -5.12 4.78
N ASP A 159 -10.76 -6.16 4.03
CA ASP A 159 -10.57 -7.51 4.57
C ASP A 159 -9.17 -7.69 5.18
N SER A 160 -9.07 -8.31 6.36
CA SER A 160 -7.79 -8.50 7.02
C SER A 160 -6.97 -9.67 6.46
N GLY A 161 -7.36 -10.31 5.37
CA GLY A 161 -6.67 -11.48 4.79
C GLY A 161 -7.39 -12.81 4.98
N LEU A 162 -8.56 -12.82 5.61
CA LEU A 162 -9.33 -14.04 5.86
C LEU A 162 -10.01 -14.55 4.60
N LYS A 163 -10.51 -13.65 3.73
CA LYS A 163 -11.14 -14.06 2.46
C LYS A 163 -10.17 -14.82 1.57
N GLU A 164 -8.93 -14.35 1.44
CA GLU A 164 -7.89 -15.05 0.69
C GLU A 164 -7.60 -16.41 1.32
N LEU A 165 -7.35 -16.45 2.63
CA LEU A 165 -7.02 -17.68 3.36
C LEU A 165 -8.12 -18.74 3.21
N GLU A 166 -9.37 -18.36 3.34
CA GLU A 166 -10.52 -19.24 3.11
C GLU A 166 -10.58 -19.75 1.67
N SER A 167 -10.35 -18.87 0.69
CA SER A 167 -10.35 -19.25 -0.73
C SER A 167 -9.24 -20.26 -1.05
N ARG A 168 -8.05 -20.07 -0.47
CA ARG A 168 -6.88 -20.92 -0.67
C ARG A 168 -7.01 -22.27 0.03
N THR A 169 -7.57 -22.30 1.24
CA THR A 169 -7.79 -23.56 1.99
C THR A 169 -8.88 -24.44 1.36
N LYS A 170 -9.85 -23.84 0.68
CA LYS A 170 -10.89 -24.57 -0.08
C LYS A 170 -10.41 -25.13 -1.42
N ARG A 171 -9.27 -24.67 -1.96
CA ARG A 171 -8.70 -25.24 -3.20
C ARG A 171 -8.23 -26.68 -2.94
N PRO A 172 -8.58 -27.66 -3.79
CA PRO A 172 -8.07 -29.02 -3.66
C PRO A 172 -6.55 -29.00 -3.69
N ARG A 173 -5.88 -29.55 -2.67
CA ARG A 173 -4.43 -29.78 -2.71
C ARG A 173 -4.16 -30.78 -3.82
N GLY A 174 -3.59 -30.33 -4.93
CA GLY A 174 -3.34 -31.17 -6.10
C GLY A 174 -2.56 -32.42 -5.74
N GLY A 175 -3.22 -33.59 -5.81
CA GLY A 175 -2.53 -34.88 -5.89
C GLY A 175 -1.72 -34.91 -7.19
N LYS A 176 -0.46 -35.33 -7.10
CA LYS A 176 0.36 -35.62 -8.28
C LYS A 176 -0.39 -36.64 -9.14
N GLY A 177 -0.77 -36.25 -10.35
CA GLY A 177 -1.30 -37.14 -11.37
C GLY A 177 -2.82 -37.16 -11.46
N LYS A 178 -3.36 -36.20 -12.22
CA LYS A 178 -4.37 -36.43 -13.27
C LYS A 178 -4.60 -35.11 -14.00
N SER A 179 -4.30 -35.10 -15.30
CA SER A 179 -4.73 -34.06 -16.22
C SER A 179 -6.25 -34.02 -16.24
N VAL A 180 -6.85 -33.19 -15.40
CA VAL A 180 -8.25 -32.84 -15.54
C VAL A 180 -8.29 -31.80 -16.65
N ALA A 181 -9.01 -32.12 -17.73
CA ALA A 181 -9.28 -31.19 -18.81
C ALA A 181 -9.71 -29.83 -18.22
N ALA A 182 -9.18 -28.74 -18.78
CA ALA A 182 -9.55 -27.40 -18.38
C ALA A 182 -11.09 -27.30 -18.39
N PRO A 183 -11.74 -27.00 -17.24
CA PRO A 183 -13.17 -26.77 -17.26
C PRO A 183 -13.47 -25.64 -18.23
N GLU A 184 -14.51 -25.81 -19.05
CA GLU A 184 -15.02 -24.78 -19.95
C GLU A 184 -15.02 -23.42 -19.23
N ALA A 185 -14.42 -22.42 -19.88
CA ALA A 185 -14.22 -21.10 -19.30
C ALA A 185 -15.58 -20.52 -18.85
N ALA A 186 -15.84 -20.58 -17.54
CA ALA A 186 -16.92 -19.81 -16.94
C ALA A 186 -16.77 -18.35 -17.41
N PRO A 187 -17.86 -17.64 -17.73
CA PRO A 187 -17.78 -16.25 -18.18
C PRO A 187 -16.94 -15.46 -17.16
N ALA A 188 -15.88 -14.83 -17.66
CA ALA A 188 -14.93 -14.12 -16.82
C ALA A 188 -15.70 -13.13 -15.93
N ASN A 189 -15.67 -13.34 -14.61
CA ASN A 189 -16.33 -12.43 -13.68
C ASN A 189 -15.72 -11.02 -13.89
N PRO A 190 -16.49 -10.04 -14.39
CA PRO A 190 -15.94 -8.70 -14.68
C PRO A 190 -15.45 -7.99 -13.41
N ASN A 191 -15.92 -8.45 -12.25
CA ASN A 191 -15.57 -7.94 -10.93
C ASN A 191 -14.47 -8.78 -10.24
N SER A 192 -13.75 -9.64 -10.98
CA SER A 192 -12.63 -10.37 -10.42
C SER A 192 -11.45 -9.42 -10.11
N PRO A 193 -10.60 -9.75 -9.10
CA PRO A 193 -9.41 -8.97 -8.81
C PRO A 193 -8.51 -8.73 -10.03
N GLN A 194 -8.42 -9.70 -10.95
CA GLN A 194 -7.64 -9.60 -12.20
C GLN A 194 -8.20 -8.55 -13.18
N ASN A 195 -9.50 -8.26 -13.13
CA ASN A 195 -10.14 -7.25 -13.97
C ASN A 195 -10.21 -5.87 -13.30
N CYS A 196 -10.14 -5.84 -11.97
CA CYS A 196 -10.34 -4.65 -11.15
C CYS A 196 -9.04 -4.05 -10.58
N LEU A 197 -7.94 -4.79 -10.56
CA LEU A 197 -6.63 -4.30 -10.12
C LEU A 197 -5.71 -4.13 -11.33
N ARG A 198 -5.19 -2.92 -11.50
CA ARG A 198 -4.23 -2.54 -12.53
C ARG A 198 -2.89 -2.21 -11.89
N LEU A 199 -1.83 -2.83 -12.36
CA LEU A 199 -0.47 -2.62 -11.89
C LEU A 199 0.31 -1.78 -12.91
N TYR A 200 0.64 -0.56 -12.52
CA TYR A 200 1.38 0.39 -13.33
C TYR A 200 2.87 0.24 -13.05
N PHE A 201 3.60 -0.19 -14.08
CA PHE A 201 5.05 -0.41 -14.01
C PHE A 201 5.68 -0.06 -15.37
N PRO A 202 6.82 0.65 -15.40
CA PRO A 202 7.44 1.06 -16.66
C PRO A 202 7.72 -0.12 -17.59
N SER A 203 7.27 -0.02 -18.84
CA SER A 203 7.55 -1.01 -19.89
C SER A 203 9.03 -1.05 -20.29
N ASP A 204 9.46 -2.08 -21.02
CA ASP A 204 10.83 -2.15 -21.57
C ASP A 204 11.12 -0.99 -22.54
N GLU A 205 10.10 -0.49 -23.25
CA GLU A 205 10.18 0.70 -24.11
C GLU A 205 10.33 1.98 -23.28
N THR A 206 9.54 2.10 -22.21
CA THR A 206 9.60 3.23 -21.26
C THR A 206 10.94 3.27 -20.52
N VAL A 207 11.48 2.11 -20.13
CA VAL A 207 12.82 2.02 -19.55
C VAL A 207 13.90 2.26 -20.60
N GLY A 208 13.76 1.71 -21.80
CA GLY A 208 14.71 1.85 -22.90
C GLY A 208 14.81 3.27 -23.47
N SER A 209 13.75 4.08 -23.34
CA SER A 209 13.73 5.51 -23.67
C SER A 209 14.10 6.40 -22.47
N SER A 210 14.28 5.81 -21.28
CA SER A 210 14.76 6.50 -20.09
C SER A 210 16.27 6.42 -19.94
N ILE A 211 16.80 7.15 -18.96
CA ILE A 211 18.24 7.18 -18.65
C ILE A 211 18.66 5.92 -17.82
N GLY A 212 17.72 5.05 -17.40
CA GLY A 212 17.93 3.89 -16.52
C GLY A 212 17.93 2.50 -17.19
N GLY A 213 18.58 1.50 -16.57
CA GLY A 213 18.78 0.13 -17.11
C GLY A 213 17.68 -0.93 -16.82
N LYS A 214 17.87 -2.18 -17.32
CA LYS A 214 16.84 -3.26 -17.41
C LYS A 214 17.02 -4.43 -16.41
N ASN A 215 15.93 -5.10 -15.97
CA ASN A 215 15.96 -6.38 -15.21
C ASN A 215 14.77 -7.33 -15.58
N LYS A 216 15.05 -8.61 -15.93
CA LYS A 216 14.12 -9.51 -16.67
C LYS A 216 13.55 -10.74 -15.92
N LYS A 217 14.05 -11.09 -14.74
CA LYS A 217 13.87 -12.46 -14.19
C LYS A 217 12.44 -12.88 -13.82
N TRP A 218 11.62 -11.99 -13.26
CA TRP A 218 10.27 -12.35 -12.75
C TRP A 218 9.20 -12.38 -13.84
N TRP A 219 9.41 -11.63 -14.93
CA TRP A 219 8.49 -11.50 -16.06
C TRP A 219 8.21 -12.84 -16.78
N GLU A 220 9.19 -13.73 -16.78
CA GLU A 220 9.16 -14.98 -17.54
C GLU A 220 8.41 -16.10 -16.81
N ALA A 221 8.04 -15.92 -15.54
CA ALA A 221 7.29 -16.93 -14.78
C ALA A 221 5.86 -17.14 -15.34
N PRO A 222 5.41 -18.39 -15.57
CA PRO A 222 4.08 -18.66 -16.13
C PRO A 222 2.90 -18.15 -15.28
N SER A 223 3.08 -18.06 -13.97
CA SER A 223 2.06 -17.60 -13.01
C SER A 223 2.01 -16.08 -12.85
N PHE A 224 2.88 -15.33 -13.51
CA PHE A 224 2.94 -13.89 -13.37
C PHE A 224 1.75 -13.23 -14.10
N PRO A 225 0.93 -12.39 -13.44
CA PRO A 225 -0.31 -11.90 -14.01
C PRO A 225 -0.06 -10.77 -15.03
N LYS A 226 0.38 -11.11 -16.24
CA LYS A 226 0.69 -10.11 -17.29
C LYS A 226 -0.52 -9.25 -17.67
N ALA A 227 -1.74 -9.78 -17.54
CA ALA A 227 -2.98 -9.10 -17.90
C ALA A 227 -3.30 -7.85 -17.05
N ILE A 228 -2.78 -7.75 -15.82
CA ILE A 228 -3.03 -6.59 -14.95
C ILE A 228 -2.09 -5.42 -15.22
N LEU A 229 -0.99 -5.66 -15.95
CA LEU A 229 0.05 -4.65 -16.13
C LEU A 229 -0.36 -3.56 -17.10
N ARG A 230 -0.01 -2.33 -16.76
CA ARG A 230 -0.18 -1.14 -17.57
C ARG A 230 1.14 -0.40 -17.61
N ASP A 231 1.49 0.12 -18.78
CA ASP A 231 2.62 1.03 -18.88
C ASP A 231 2.29 2.32 -18.13
N VAL A 232 3.32 2.97 -17.59
CA VAL A 232 3.16 4.20 -16.84
C VAL A 232 4.27 5.16 -17.20
N GLN A 233 3.86 6.35 -17.63
CA GLN A 233 4.76 7.38 -18.14
C GLN A 233 4.63 8.60 -17.25
N ASN A 234 5.78 9.15 -16.85
CA ASN A 234 5.79 10.44 -16.19
C ASN A 234 5.38 11.51 -17.20
N VAL A 235 4.59 12.50 -16.75
CA VAL A 235 4.25 13.66 -17.58
C VAL A 235 5.48 14.49 -17.96
N ARG A 236 6.58 14.37 -17.20
CA ARG A 236 7.89 14.92 -17.52
C ARG A 236 8.65 13.91 -18.37
N THR A 237 8.92 14.29 -19.62
CA THR A 237 9.67 13.48 -20.57
C THR A 237 11.02 13.04 -20.00
N GLY A 238 11.34 11.75 -20.11
CA GLY A 238 12.62 11.17 -19.67
C GLY A 238 12.73 10.87 -18.16
N VAL A 239 11.72 11.21 -17.36
CA VAL A 239 11.71 10.98 -15.91
C VAL A 239 11.02 9.64 -15.59
N LEU A 240 11.67 8.79 -14.79
CA LEU A 240 11.05 7.57 -14.26
C LEU A 240 10.40 7.82 -12.90
N MET A 241 9.43 6.98 -12.50
CA MET A 241 8.82 7.06 -11.17
C MET A 241 9.43 6.04 -10.22
N HIS A 242 9.87 6.52 -9.06
CA HIS A 242 10.24 5.69 -7.92
C HIS A 242 9.16 5.71 -6.81
N THR A 243 8.01 6.30 -7.10
CA THR A 243 6.85 6.39 -6.20
C THR A 243 6.11 5.04 -6.09
N LYS A 244 5.49 4.79 -4.93
CA LYS A 244 4.55 3.69 -4.74
C LYS A 244 3.22 4.25 -4.25
N LEU A 245 2.18 4.08 -5.05
CA LEU A 245 0.85 4.64 -4.81
C LEU A 245 -0.21 3.58 -5.06
N LEU A 246 -1.21 3.49 -4.19
CA LEU A 246 -2.47 2.83 -4.56
C LEU A 246 -3.56 3.88 -4.63
N PHE A 247 -4.33 3.88 -5.70
CA PHE A 247 -5.60 4.60 -5.79
C PHE A 247 -6.73 3.58 -5.81
N VAL A 248 -7.65 3.72 -4.87
CA VAL A 248 -8.80 2.83 -4.76
C VAL A 248 -10.07 3.64 -4.95
N ARG A 249 -10.84 3.28 -5.97
CA ARG A 249 -12.15 3.88 -6.26
C ARG A 249 -13.22 2.86 -5.91
N LEU A 250 -14.17 3.27 -5.08
CA LEU A 250 -15.38 2.50 -4.83
C LEU A 250 -16.28 2.61 -6.07
N GLY A 251 -17.02 1.54 -6.39
CA GLY A 251 -17.92 1.52 -7.54
C GLY A 251 -18.87 2.72 -7.55
N TYR A 252 -19.20 3.22 -8.75
CA TYR A 252 -20.29 4.18 -8.91
C TYR A 252 -21.56 3.54 -8.36
N ASN A 253 -22.21 4.15 -7.36
CA ASN A 253 -23.60 3.82 -7.06
C ASN A 253 -24.40 4.21 -8.31
N THR A 254 -24.70 3.25 -9.19
CA THR A 254 -25.61 3.45 -10.33
C THR A 254 -27.08 3.59 -9.88
N GLN A 255 -27.32 3.87 -8.59
CA GLN A 255 -28.62 4.12 -7.99
C GLN A 255 -28.66 5.36 -7.07
N GLU A 256 -27.69 6.28 -7.17
CA GLU A 256 -27.89 7.61 -6.59
C GLU A 256 -28.34 8.57 -7.68
N SER A 257 -29.64 8.83 -7.63
CA SER A 257 -30.41 9.75 -8.47
C SER A 257 -29.71 11.08 -8.69
N GLU A 258 -29.83 11.57 -9.92
CA GLU A 258 -29.62 12.93 -10.37
C GLU A 258 -30.34 13.97 -9.50
N ALA A 259 -29.83 14.30 -8.31
CA ALA A 259 -30.25 15.48 -7.53
C ALA A 259 -29.42 15.65 -6.26
N SER A 260 -28.13 15.93 -6.38
CA SER A 260 -27.39 16.87 -5.52
C SER A 260 -25.91 16.81 -5.88
N ASP A 261 -25.39 17.94 -6.34
CA ASP A 261 -23.97 18.31 -6.42
C ASP A 261 -22.99 17.17 -6.78
N ALA A 262 -22.90 16.86 -8.09
CA ALA A 262 -21.82 16.12 -8.74
C ALA A 262 -21.16 15.00 -7.91
N ALA A 263 -21.75 13.79 -7.95
CA ALA A 263 -21.26 12.55 -7.36
C ALA A 263 -19.74 12.36 -7.57
N ARG A 264 -18.94 12.86 -6.63
CA ARG A 264 -17.49 12.68 -6.64
C ARG A 264 -17.21 11.19 -6.47
N PRO A 265 -16.32 10.59 -7.28
CA PRO A 265 -15.88 9.23 -7.04
C PRO A 265 -15.34 9.11 -5.61
N ARG A 266 -15.96 8.25 -4.80
CA ARG A 266 -15.53 7.96 -3.44
C ARG A 266 -14.34 7.02 -3.50
N GLY A 267 -13.28 7.34 -2.78
CA GLY A 267 -12.06 6.55 -2.83
C GLY A 267 -11.04 7.00 -1.81
N TRP A 268 -9.96 6.23 -1.71
CA TRP A 268 -8.83 6.52 -0.86
C TRP A 268 -7.53 6.25 -1.62
N ALA A 269 -6.44 6.82 -1.11
CA ALA A 269 -5.12 6.62 -1.67
C ALA A 269 -4.13 6.18 -0.59
N TYR A 270 -3.17 5.35 -1.00
CA TYR A 270 -1.97 5.04 -0.24
C TYR A 270 -0.77 5.71 -0.90
N VAL A 271 0.12 6.25 -0.09
CA VAL A 271 1.47 6.65 -0.48
C VAL A 271 2.46 6.08 0.52
N GLY A 272 3.53 5.48 0.02
CA GLY A 272 4.56 4.92 0.89
C GLY A 272 5.65 4.17 0.15
N SER A 273 6.15 3.11 0.77
CA SER A 273 7.33 2.38 0.29
C SER A 273 7.01 0.99 -0.25
N ALA A 274 5.82 0.44 -0.02
CA ALA A 274 5.51 -0.93 -0.41
C ALA A 274 5.44 -1.07 -1.93
N ASN A 275 6.28 -1.95 -2.49
CA ASN A 275 6.21 -2.41 -3.87
C ASN A 275 5.26 -3.61 -3.99
N MET A 276 4.86 -3.98 -5.22
CA MET A 276 4.04 -5.17 -5.45
C MET A 276 4.87 -6.45 -5.28
N SER A 277 4.96 -6.95 -4.05
CA SER A 277 5.72 -8.17 -3.68
C SER A 277 5.27 -8.74 -2.34
N GLU A 278 5.37 -10.06 -2.16
CA GLU A 278 5.11 -10.74 -0.87
C GLU A 278 6.06 -10.31 0.25
N SER A 279 7.26 -9.81 -0.07
CA SER A 279 8.18 -9.31 0.95
C SER A 279 7.77 -7.94 1.52
N ALA A 280 6.94 -7.19 0.79
CA ALA A 280 6.52 -5.86 1.17
C ALA A 280 5.15 -5.85 1.87
N TRP A 281 4.26 -6.77 1.50
CA TRP A 281 2.89 -6.88 1.98
C TRP A 281 2.67 -8.16 2.75
#